data_AF-A0A813I0K2-F1
#
_entry.id   AF-A0A813I0K2-F1
#
_cell.length_a   1.000
_cell.length_b   1.000
_cell.length_c   1.000
_cell.angle_alpha   90.00
_cell.angle_beta   90.00
_cell.angle_gamma   90.00
#
_symmetry.space_group_name_H-M   'P 1'
#
loop_
_entity.id
_entity.type
_entity.pdbx_description
1 polymer ?
#
loop_
_entity_poly.entity_id
_entity_poly.type
_entity_poly.pdbx_seq_one_letter_code
_entity_poly.pdbx_strand_id
1 'polypeptide(L)'
;MEVGLDLSDIHPAQALLHKLEVENQPLAFTDVPRAEMEAMQACTSKEDVVAMLKKCMRLSSKDGMRDEVLSEYHFHNFMFCQKNLFCPEKASALLSIMRMLHSQTVMQERMPQDKARKAMHTLLERHCRQLPPFSVGIFTEHEVTAASTPSCMLSGRTPLHCYR
;
A
#
# COMPACT_ATOMS: atom_id res chain seq x y z
N MET A 1 -2.91 -42.99 -25.14
CA MET A 1 -2.28 -41.72 -25.49
C MET A 1 -2.16 -40.92 -24.22
N GLU A 2 -0.99 -40.95 -23.57
CA GLU A 2 -0.69 -40.01 -22.49
C GLU A 2 -0.46 -38.65 -23.13
N VAL A 3 -1.36 -37.71 -22.87
CA VAL A 3 -1.16 -36.31 -23.21
C VAL A 3 -0.21 -35.74 -22.15
N GLY A 4 1.07 -36.07 -22.27
CA GLY A 4 2.11 -35.45 -21.45
C GLY A 4 2.40 -34.06 -22.00
N LEU A 5 2.21 -33.03 -21.17
CA LEU A 5 2.70 -31.69 -21.49
C LEU A 5 4.23 -31.76 -21.58
N ASP A 6 4.80 -31.27 -22.68
CA ASP A 6 6.25 -31.23 -22.86
C ASP A 6 6.87 -30.24 -21.85
N LEU A 7 8.03 -30.60 -21.30
CA LEU A 7 8.76 -29.76 -20.33
C LEU A 7 9.13 -28.40 -20.93
N SER A 8 9.28 -28.32 -22.25
CA SER A 8 9.53 -27.08 -22.98
C SER A 8 8.36 -26.07 -22.90
N ASP A 9 7.12 -26.55 -22.75
CA ASP A 9 5.91 -25.72 -22.59
C ASP A 9 5.62 -25.37 -21.11
N ILE A 10 6.13 -26.17 -20.16
CA ILE A 10 5.91 -25.98 -18.73
C ILE A 10 6.72 -24.79 -18.18
N HIS A 11 7.97 -24.62 -18.63
CA HIS A 11 8.84 -23.56 -18.11
C HIS A 11 8.32 -22.13 -18.37
N PRO A 12 7.85 -21.78 -19.58
CA PRO A 12 7.23 -20.48 -19.83
C PRO A 12 5.98 -20.23 -18.97
N ALA A 13 5.15 -21.27 -18.80
CA ALA A 13 3.94 -21.19 -17.99
C ALA A 13 4.26 -20.95 -16.51
N GLN A 14 5.27 -21.63 -15.96
CA GLN A 14 5.73 -21.43 -14.59
C GLN A 14 6.29 -20.02 -14.37
N ALA A 15 7.10 -19.51 -15.30
CA ALA A 15 7.63 -18.15 -15.23
C ALA A 15 6.52 -17.10 -15.27
N LEU A 16 5.51 -17.30 -16.14
CA LEU A 16 4.34 -16.44 -16.22
C LEU A 16 3.51 -16.49 -14.93
N LEU A 17 3.27 -17.68 -14.39
CA LEU A 17 2.54 -17.85 -13.13
C LEU A 17 3.24 -17.14 -11.99
N HIS A 18 4.55 -17.34 -11.83
CA HIS A 18 5.32 -16.68 -10.77
C HIS A 18 5.28 -15.16 -10.92
N LYS A 19 5.44 -14.64 -12.14
CA LYS A 19 5.30 -13.21 -12.43
C LYS A 19 3.92 -12.71 -12.01
N LEU A 20 2.86 -13.41 -12.40
CA LEU A 20 1.49 -13.05 -12.03
C LEU A 20 1.24 -13.14 -10.52
N GLU A 21 1.81 -14.11 -9.81
CA GLU A 21 1.70 -14.23 -8.35
C GLU A 21 2.37 -13.06 -7.65
N VAL A 22 3.58 -12.68 -8.06
CA VAL A 22 4.29 -11.50 -7.54
C VAL A 22 3.51 -10.23 -7.85
N GLU A 23 3.04 -10.08 -9.10
CA GLU A 23 2.19 -8.96 -9.51
C GLU A 23 0.84 -8.95 -8.80
N ASN A 24 0.35 -10.11 -8.33
CA ASN A 24 -0.95 -10.33 -7.70
C ASN A 24 -0.92 -10.69 -6.20
N GLN A 25 0.21 -10.46 -5.52
CA GLN A 25 0.34 -10.73 -4.10
C GLN A 25 -0.55 -9.80 -3.24
N PRO A 26 -1.43 -10.32 -2.37
CA PRO A 26 -2.24 -9.50 -1.47
C PRO A 26 -1.34 -8.77 -0.45
N LEU A 27 -1.59 -7.48 -0.24
CA LEU A 27 -0.75 -6.64 0.63
C LEU A 27 -1.28 -6.49 2.06
N ALA A 28 -2.45 -7.04 2.37
CA ALA A 28 -2.93 -7.10 3.74
C ALA A 28 -1.92 -7.85 4.63
N PHE A 29 -1.62 -7.28 5.80
CA PHE A 29 -0.73 -7.85 6.82
C PHE A 29 0.70 -8.17 6.35
N THR A 30 1.13 -7.62 5.20
CA THR A 30 2.49 -7.83 4.68
C THR A 30 3.52 -7.04 5.48
N ASP A 31 3.31 -5.74 5.66
CA ASP A 31 4.26 -4.88 6.38
C ASP A 31 3.84 -4.58 7.81
N VAL A 32 2.53 -4.55 8.09
CA VAL A 32 1.99 -4.40 9.44
C VAL A 32 1.15 -5.61 9.77
N PRO A 33 1.65 -6.57 10.57
CA PRO A 33 0.88 -7.76 10.92
C PRO A 33 -0.35 -7.40 11.76
N ARG A 34 -1.30 -8.35 11.84
CA ARG A 34 -2.61 -8.12 12.47
C ARG A 34 -2.49 -7.63 13.91
N ALA A 35 -1.66 -8.29 14.72
CA ALA A 35 -1.50 -7.97 16.13
C ALA A 35 -0.99 -6.54 16.33
N GLU A 36 -0.01 -6.12 15.53
CA GLU A 36 0.53 -4.77 15.54
C GLU A 36 -0.48 -3.74 15.04
N MET A 37 -1.29 -4.08 14.04
CA MET A 37 -2.36 -3.18 13.59
C MET A 37 -3.40 -2.97 14.70
N GLU A 38 -3.89 -4.04 15.31
CA GLU A 38 -4.87 -3.97 16.41
C GLU A 38 -4.30 -3.22 17.61
N ALA A 39 -3.03 -3.44 17.95
CA ALA A 39 -2.35 -2.69 19.00
C ALA A 39 -2.26 -1.19 18.68
N MET A 40 -1.87 -0.80 17.45
CA MET A 40 -1.85 0.61 17.03
C MET A 40 -3.22 1.26 17.06
N GLN A 41 -4.30 0.53 16.74
CA GLN A 41 -5.66 1.04 16.81
C GLN A 41 -6.12 1.28 18.26
N ALA A 42 -5.55 0.55 19.23
CA ALA A 42 -5.80 0.74 20.65
C ALA A 42 -4.90 1.82 21.29
N CYS A 43 -3.83 2.23 20.63
CA CYS A 43 -2.92 3.28 21.13
C CYS A 43 -3.60 4.65 21.15
N THR A 44 -3.35 5.42 22.21
CA THR A 44 -3.81 6.81 22.35
C THR A 44 -2.70 7.84 22.13
N SER A 45 -1.43 7.42 22.16
CA SER A 45 -0.26 8.28 21.94
C SER A 45 0.21 8.22 20.49
N LYS A 46 0.53 9.40 19.93
CA LYS A 46 1.17 9.51 18.60
C LYS A 46 2.53 8.82 18.60
N GLU A 47 3.30 9.01 19.68
CA GLU A 47 4.66 8.52 19.84
C GLU A 47 4.71 7.00 19.77
N ASP A 48 3.79 6.32 20.45
CA ASP A 48 3.68 4.85 20.44
C ASP A 48 3.34 4.31 19.03
N VAL A 49 2.37 4.92 18.36
CA VAL A 49 2.00 4.55 16.98
C VAL A 49 3.19 4.75 16.03
N VAL A 50 3.90 5.87 16.14
CA VAL A 50 5.07 6.16 15.32
C VAL A 50 6.18 5.13 15.57
N ALA A 51 6.43 4.75 16.82
CA ALA A 51 7.42 3.72 17.16
C ALA A 51 7.05 2.36 16.55
N MET A 52 5.78 1.97 16.62
CA MET A 52 5.28 0.73 16.01
C MET A 52 5.38 0.77 14.48
N LEU A 53 5.04 1.88 13.85
CA LEU A 53 5.16 2.06 12.40
C LEU A 53 6.61 1.96 11.95
N LYS A 54 7.56 2.60 12.65
CA LYS A 54 9.00 2.49 12.35
C LYS A 54 9.46 1.04 12.37
N LYS A 55 9.05 0.28 13.39
CA LYS A 55 9.36 -1.16 13.53
C LYS A 55 8.77 -1.97 12.38
N CYS A 56 7.47 -1.83 12.11
CA CYS A 56 6.76 -2.62 11.10
C CYS A 56 7.27 -2.33 9.68
N MET A 57 7.45 -1.05 9.35
CA MET A 57 7.88 -0.60 8.02
C MET A 57 9.38 -0.77 7.78
N ARG A 58 10.13 -1.21 8.80
CA ARG A 58 11.61 -1.36 8.78
C ARG A 58 12.29 -0.05 8.38
N LEU A 59 11.82 1.06 8.96
CA LEU A 59 12.44 2.37 8.78
C LEU A 59 13.70 2.42 9.64
N SER A 60 14.83 2.01 9.05
CA SER A 60 16.15 2.17 9.62
C SER A 60 17.08 2.62 8.51
N SER A 61 17.27 3.92 8.43
CA SER A 61 18.27 4.52 7.55
C SER A 61 19.43 5.07 8.37
N LYS A 62 20.59 5.18 7.73
CA LYS A 62 21.79 5.79 8.32
C LYS A 62 21.60 7.30 8.58
N ASP A 63 20.52 7.87 8.06
CA ASP A 63 20.17 9.28 8.07
C ASP A 63 18.88 9.46 8.85
N GLY A 64 19.00 9.76 10.15
CA GLY A 64 17.85 9.82 11.07
C GLY A 64 16.75 10.80 10.65
N MET A 65 17.08 11.82 9.84
CA MET A 65 16.11 12.77 9.30
C MET A 65 15.14 12.08 8.31
N ARG A 66 15.65 11.16 7.49
CA ARG A 66 14.81 10.42 6.54
C ARG A 66 13.82 9.51 7.27
N ASP A 67 14.27 8.85 8.34
CA ASP A 67 13.40 7.99 9.15
C ASP A 67 12.29 8.77 9.84
N GLU A 68 12.58 9.99 10.28
CA GLU A 68 11.58 10.90 10.86
C GLU A 68 10.51 11.26 9.83
N VAL A 69 10.92 11.75 8.65
CA VAL A 69 10.00 12.11 7.56
C VAL A 69 9.14 10.92 7.12
N LEU A 70 9.74 9.73 6.96
CA LEU A 70 9.01 8.53 6.57
C LEU A 70 8.06 8.05 7.66
N SER A 71 8.45 8.16 8.91
CA SER A 71 7.58 7.78 10.02
C SER A 71 6.36 8.71 10.12
N GLU A 72 6.54 10.01 9.88
CA GLU A 72 5.43 10.97 9.83
C GLU A 72 4.54 10.76 8.60
N TYR A 73 5.12 10.43 7.44
CA TYR A 73 4.38 10.04 6.25
C TYR A 73 3.47 8.83 6.53
N HIS A 74 4.01 7.75 7.10
CA HIS A 74 3.21 6.56 7.44
C HIS A 74 2.21 6.81 8.56
N PHE A 75 2.53 7.68 9.52
CA PHE A 75 1.59 8.10 10.56
C PHE A 75 0.36 8.80 9.96
N HIS A 76 0.55 9.71 9.01
CA HIS A 76 -0.58 10.36 8.33
C HIS A 76 -1.45 9.38 7.53
N ASN A 77 -0.84 8.38 6.89
CA ASN A 77 -1.59 7.31 6.23
C ASN A 77 -2.40 6.47 7.24
N PHE A 78 -1.84 6.17 8.42
CA PHE A 78 -2.58 5.50 9.48
C PHE A 78 -3.74 6.36 10.00
N MET A 79 -3.52 7.66 10.21
CA MET A 79 -4.58 8.59 10.62
C MET A 79 -5.69 8.70 9.56
N PHE A 80 -5.35 8.62 8.27
CA PHE A 80 -6.35 8.52 7.21
C PHE A 80 -7.20 7.25 7.36
N CYS A 81 -6.59 6.10 7.61
CA CYS A 81 -7.31 4.85 7.88
C CYS A 81 -8.25 4.98 9.08
N GLN A 82 -7.79 5.60 10.18
CA GLN A 82 -8.62 5.84 11.37
C GLN A 82 -9.84 6.71 11.07
N LYS A 83 -9.63 7.84 10.36
CA LYS A 83 -10.71 8.77 10.00
C LYS A 83 -11.76 8.13 9.09
N ASN A 84 -11.37 7.16 8.26
CA ASN A 84 -12.27 6.44 7.36
C ASN A 84 -12.77 5.12 7.97
N LEU A 85 -12.52 4.86 9.26
CA LEU A 85 -12.97 3.65 9.98
C LEU A 85 -12.54 2.34 9.30
N PHE A 86 -11.33 2.32 8.74
CA PHE A 86 -10.80 1.12 8.11
C PHE A 86 -10.58 0.02 9.15
N CYS A 87 -11.08 -1.18 8.87
CA CYS A 87 -10.75 -2.36 9.66
C CYS A 87 -9.24 -2.69 9.57
N PRO A 88 -8.70 -3.53 10.46
CA PRO A 88 -7.27 -3.83 10.50
C PRO A 88 -6.68 -4.29 9.15
N GLU A 89 -7.45 -5.07 8.40
CA GLU A 89 -7.05 -5.59 7.09
C GLU A 89 -6.87 -4.47 6.06
N LYS A 90 -7.86 -3.58 5.93
CA LYS A 90 -7.82 -2.41 5.04
C LYS A 90 -6.68 -1.46 5.41
N ALA A 91 -6.53 -1.17 6.70
CA ALA A 91 -5.50 -0.27 7.18
C ALA A 91 -4.10 -0.83 6.90
N SER A 92 -3.89 -2.12 7.16
CA SER A 92 -2.63 -2.80 6.89
C SER A 92 -2.29 -2.84 5.40
N ALA A 93 -3.29 -3.15 4.56
CA ALA A 93 -3.12 -3.15 3.11
C ALA A 93 -2.74 -1.75 2.57
N LEU A 94 -3.44 -0.69 3.00
CA LEU A 94 -3.13 0.68 2.55
C LEU A 94 -1.70 1.08 2.94
N LEU A 95 -1.31 0.81 4.18
CA LEU A 95 0.02 1.13 4.66
C LEU A 95 1.12 0.38 3.89
N SER A 96 0.88 -0.88 3.54
CA SER A 96 1.80 -1.69 2.72
C SER A 96 1.86 -1.19 1.27
N ILE A 97 0.73 -0.78 0.68
CA ILE A 97 0.68 -0.12 -0.64
C ILE A 97 1.53 1.16 -0.63
N MET A 98 1.37 2.00 0.38
CA MET A 98 2.10 3.27 0.48
C MET A 98 3.61 3.04 0.65
N ARG A 99 4.00 2.01 1.41
CA ARG A 99 5.42 1.62 1.53
C ARG A 99 5.98 1.15 0.20
N MET A 100 5.26 0.27 -0.51
CA MET A 100 5.67 -0.21 -1.83
C MET A 100 5.83 0.94 -2.82
N LEU A 101 4.86 1.85 -2.86
CA LEU A 101 4.90 3.03 -3.73
C LEU A 101 6.13 3.90 -3.42
N HIS A 102 6.40 4.17 -2.15
CA HIS A 102 7.59 4.90 -1.73
C HIS A 102 8.89 4.18 -2.15
N SER A 103 8.97 2.86 -1.96
CA SER A 103 10.14 2.10 -2.43
C SER A 103 10.32 2.19 -3.94
N GLN A 104 9.25 2.13 -4.72
CA GLN A 104 9.30 2.27 -6.18
C GLN A 104 9.75 3.67 -6.63
N THR A 105 9.26 4.73 -5.98
CA THR A 105 9.63 6.12 -6.33
C THR A 105 11.09 6.43 -6.01
N VAL A 106 11.63 5.83 -4.94
CA VAL A 106 13.05 5.94 -4.58
C VAL A 106 13.93 5.13 -5.55
N MET A 107 13.56 3.88 -5.88
CA MET A 107 14.34 3.03 -6.78
C MET A 107 14.38 3.55 -8.23
N GLN A 108 13.34 4.25 -8.69
CA GLN A 108 13.26 4.79 -10.06
C GLN A 108 13.83 6.21 -10.22
N GLU A 109 14.59 6.72 -9.23
CA GLU A 109 15.20 8.06 -9.23
C GLU A 109 14.27 9.18 -9.75
N ARG A 110 13.34 9.61 -8.89
CA ARG A 110 12.37 10.70 -9.17
C ARG A 110 11.29 10.31 -10.19
N MET A 111 10.55 9.25 -9.86
CA MET A 111 9.30 8.95 -10.55
C MET A 111 8.40 10.20 -10.59
N PRO A 112 7.95 10.65 -11.78
CA PRO A 112 7.01 11.76 -11.92
C PRO A 112 5.73 11.54 -11.12
N GLN A 113 5.17 12.62 -10.56
CA GLN A 113 3.97 12.56 -9.72
C GLN A 113 2.79 11.85 -10.39
N ASP A 114 2.54 12.09 -11.68
CA ASP A 114 1.46 11.41 -12.41
C ASP A 114 1.67 9.91 -12.53
N LYS A 115 2.93 9.46 -12.68
CA LYS A 115 3.25 8.04 -12.69
C LYS A 115 3.07 7.42 -11.31
N ALA A 116 3.48 8.12 -10.25
CA ALA A 116 3.29 7.67 -8.88
C ALA A 116 1.79 7.57 -8.53
N ARG A 117 0.99 8.57 -8.92
CA ARG A 117 -0.46 8.57 -8.74
C ARG A 117 -1.13 7.42 -9.51
N LYS A 118 -0.73 7.19 -10.76
CA LYS A 118 -1.23 6.06 -11.55
C LYS A 118 -0.85 4.72 -10.91
N ALA A 119 0.39 4.56 -10.46
CA ALA A 119 0.84 3.36 -9.77
C ALA A 119 0.04 3.11 -8.48
N MET A 120 -0.19 4.14 -7.68
CA MET A 120 -1.02 4.07 -6.47
C MET A 120 -2.46 3.64 -6.80
N HIS A 121 -3.08 4.26 -7.80
CA HIS A 121 -4.43 3.92 -8.23
C HIS A 121 -4.54 2.46 -8.68
N THR A 122 -3.60 2.01 -9.52
CA THR A 122 -3.53 0.62 -9.97
C THR A 122 -3.41 -0.35 -8.78
N LEU A 123 -2.57 -0.03 -7.79
CA LEU A 123 -2.42 -0.85 -6.58
C LEU A 123 -3.72 -0.89 -5.77
N LEU A 124 -4.42 0.24 -5.61
CA LEU A 124 -5.69 0.31 -4.87
C LEU A 124 -6.83 -0.43 -5.58
N GLU A 125 -7.02 -0.18 -6.88
CA GLU A 125 -8.05 -0.84 -7.70
C GLU A 125 -7.89 -2.36 -7.69
N ARG A 126 -6.65 -2.83 -7.74
CA ARG A 126 -6.36 -4.27 -7.68
C ARG A 126 -6.86 -4.89 -6.37
N HIS A 127 -6.70 -4.19 -5.25
CA HIS A 127 -7.19 -4.64 -3.94
C HIS A 127 -8.69 -4.31 -3.73
N CYS A 128 -9.36 -3.71 -4.71
CA CYS A 128 -10.82 -3.57 -4.73
C CYS A 128 -11.52 -4.79 -5.36
N ARG A 129 -10.83 -5.50 -6.26
CA ARG A 129 -11.40 -6.64 -7.00
C ARG A 129 -11.19 -7.94 -6.24
N GLN A 130 -12.25 -8.72 -6.11
CA GLN A 130 -12.12 -10.10 -5.68
C GLN A 130 -11.58 -10.93 -6.85
N LEU A 131 -10.31 -11.30 -6.79
CA LEU A 131 -9.65 -12.13 -7.80
C LEU A 131 -9.34 -13.51 -7.18
N PRO A 132 -9.96 -14.59 -7.68
CA PRO A 132 -9.58 -15.94 -7.29
C PRO A 132 -8.08 -16.19 -7.55
N PRO A 133 -7.38 -16.94 -6.70
CA PRO A 133 -7.86 -17.62 -5.49
C PRO A 133 -7.73 -16.79 -4.18
N PHE A 134 -7.06 -15.64 -4.20
CA PHE A 134 -6.48 -15.04 -2.98
C PHE A 134 -6.84 -13.57 -2.70
N SER A 135 -7.37 -12.83 -3.66
CA SER A 135 -7.71 -11.42 -3.42
C SER A 135 -9.13 -11.32 -2.89
N VAL A 136 -9.26 -11.03 -1.59
CA VAL A 136 -10.51 -10.52 -1.01
C VAL A 136 -10.63 -9.06 -1.48
N GLY A 137 -11.81 -8.60 -1.88
CA GLY A 137 -12.03 -7.18 -2.18
C GLY A 137 -11.88 -6.38 -0.89
N ILE A 138 -10.66 -5.91 -0.60
CA ILE A 138 -10.29 -5.20 0.62
C ILE A 138 -10.92 -3.81 0.61
N PHE A 139 -10.86 -3.11 -0.52
CA PHE A 139 -11.42 -1.77 -0.67
C PHE A 139 -12.71 -1.79 -1.49
N THR A 140 -13.59 -0.82 -1.21
CA THR A 140 -14.70 -0.44 -2.09
C THR A 140 -14.24 0.63 -3.07
N GLU A 141 -14.94 0.79 -4.19
CA GLU A 141 -14.62 1.85 -5.18
C GLU A 141 -14.63 3.26 -4.57
N HIS A 142 -15.54 3.50 -3.62
CA HIS A 142 -15.60 4.76 -2.88
C HIS A 142 -14.32 4.99 -2.04
N GLU A 143 -13.82 3.95 -1.37
CA GLU A 143 -12.59 4.03 -0.57
C GLU A 143 -11.34 4.23 -1.45
N VAL A 144 -11.30 3.59 -2.63
CA VAL A 144 -10.22 3.82 -3.62
C VAL A 144 -10.22 5.26 -4.10
N THR A 145 -11.40 5.81 -4.38
CA THR A 145 -11.57 7.21 -4.81
C THR A 145 -11.10 8.17 -3.70
N ALA A 146 -11.52 7.94 -2.46
CA ALA A 146 -11.12 8.75 -1.32
C ALA A 146 -9.59 8.72 -1.08
N ALA A 147 -8.97 7.54 -1.19
CA ALA A 147 -7.51 7.39 -1.02
C ALA A 147 -6.69 7.96 -2.19
N SER A 148 -7.29 8.04 -3.39
CA SER A 148 -6.63 8.58 -4.59
C SER A 148 -6.77 10.10 -4.73
N THR A 149 -7.68 10.70 -3.97
CA THR A 149 -7.97 12.13 -4.03
C THR A 149 -7.08 12.88 -3.06
N PRO A 150 -6.32 13.91 -3.50
CA PRO A 150 -5.52 14.71 -2.58
C PRO A 150 -6.42 15.42 -1.56
N SER A 151 -6.01 15.41 -0.28
CA SER A 151 -6.78 15.97 0.86
C SER A 151 -7.30 17.40 0.65
N CYS A 152 -6.68 18.19 -0.23
CA CYS A 152 -7.19 19.52 -0.59
C CYS A 152 -8.56 19.48 -1.29
N MET A 153 -8.82 18.48 -2.14
CA MET A 153 -10.08 18.37 -2.89
C MET A 153 -11.23 17.82 -2.04
N LEU A 154 -10.94 17.03 -1.00
CA LEU A 154 -11.96 16.53 -0.06
C LEU A 154 -12.49 17.64 0.88
N SER A 155 -11.78 18.76 0.99
CA SER A 155 -12.17 19.93 1.81
C SER A 155 -12.98 20.99 1.04
N GLY A 156 -13.38 20.72 -0.20
CA GLY A 156 -14.08 21.69 -1.04
C GLY A 156 -13.23 22.89 -1.50
N ARG A 157 -11.90 22.84 -1.30
CA ARG A 157 -10.98 23.89 -1.78
C ARG A 157 -10.58 23.59 -3.21
N THR A 158 -10.85 24.55 -4.10
CA THR A 158 -10.53 24.46 -5.53
C THR A 158 -9.04 24.23 -5.80
N PRO A 159 -8.67 23.49 -6.88
CA PRO A 159 -7.30 23.07 -7.16
C PRO A 159 -6.25 24.19 -7.35
N LEU A 160 -6.71 25.44 -7.54
CA LEU A 160 -5.87 26.57 -7.92
C LEU A 160 -4.88 27.05 -6.85
N HIS A 161 -5.05 26.63 -5.59
CA HIS A 161 -4.18 27.07 -4.48
C HIS A 161 -3.08 26.08 -4.07
N CYS A 162 -3.02 24.89 -4.66
CA CYS A 162 -1.99 23.89 -4.33
C CYS A 162 -0.79 23.87 -5.29
N TYR A 163 -0.78 24.73 -6.32
CA TYR A 163 0.31 24.85 -7.28
C TYR A 163 1.01 26.21 -7.14
N ARG A 164 1.75 26.39 -6.04
CA ARG A 164 2.83 27.38 -5.96
C ARG A 164 3.92 26.86 -5.05
#